data_AF-N1VUS9-F1
#
_entry.id   AF-N1VUS9-F1
#
_cell.length_a   1.000
_cell.length_b   1.000
_cell.length_c   1.000
_cell.angle_alpha   90.00
_cell.angle_beta   90.00
_cell.angle_gamma   90.00
#
_symmetry.space_group_name_H-M   'P 1'
#
loop_
_entity.id
_entity.type
_entity.pdbx_description
1 polymer ?
#
loop_
_entity_poly.entity_id
_entity_poly.type
_entity_poly.pdbx_seq_one_letter_code
_entity_poly.pdbx_strand_id
1 'polypeptide(L)'
;MQKGILNFLFESRFYFAFYISVVLHITLIIYSFNQSDSPYQKTLCGPPWIYVTEEEKEVSFQMSFGKLGGESGNAEATDEPSDGEEGDEGDGAGFSKGKYKGSQWENLVKDLEGTSSLRKQFKNEYDQINENSGVADSYIKRNRDYEDIIIKDVLPTVKGIRDPFRVDIESAEDNLFVHKERNRIIEEFRKGDESSPPITMRISKEGEAEPKSPLSMPKEDRSKYLDRTLKQKKEKQLDEFISRFMGYDPDKGDLSFFVRDLYYENLQRLAYPFSGDPSYFAIDYFQENLNKEDFLRQMMAALSENLGTNTGTEILFTIENIYEIQARALEQYFQSKEFLKLATPEQKQTLRYETLRRVDEKYRKLLRDKKIFTLKDVEEAYSKKRIDIIDTLISKTPKGYRIKDGYFDKGRILWEAGMSRKDSKLLTEAISNWNRIPNLQANGDFLNEKPYEAIQLLLRDLGNISDADRLSSGSKDQIEFILRTRLSETMNKKKEREDKLLWPKSKLPTK
;
A
#
# COMPACT_ATOMS: atom_id res chain seq x y z
N MET A 1 17.18 -1.18 71.34
CA MET A 1 16.53 -1.53 70.05
C MET A 1 17.12 -0.80 68.85
N GLN A 2 17.19 0.54 68.83
CA GLN A 2 17.69 1.30 67.66
C GLN A 2 19.12 0.94 67.21
N LYS A 3 20.08 0.73 68.12
CA LYS A 3 21.46 0.31 67.77
C LYS A 3 21.54 -1.08 67.11
N GLY A 4 20.68 -2.02 67.54
CA GLY A 4 20.65 -3.37 66.96
C GLY A 4 20.07 -3.38 65.55
N ILE A 5 19.05 -2.55 65.31
CA ILE A 5 18.45 -2.37 63.98
C ILE A 5 19.46 -1.68 63.03
N LEU A 6 20.19 -0.67 63.49
CA LEU A 6 21.23 0.00 62.70
C LEU A 6 22.39 -0.94 62.34
N ASN A 7 22.85 -1.78 63.28
CA ASN A 7 23.88 -2.78 62.98
C ASN A 7 23.39 -3.84 62.00
N PHE A 8 22.17 -4.33 62.15
CA PHE A 8 21.58 -5.30 61.21
C PHE A 8 21.43 -4.71 59.79
N LEU A 9 20.98 -3.46 59.69
CA LEU A 9 20.90 -2.72 58.41
C LEU A 9 22.28 -2.50 57.80
N PHE A 10 23.30 -2.23 58.63
CA PHE A 10 24.67 -2.04 58.14
C PHE A 10 25.32 -3.36 57.69
N GLU A 11 25.16 -4.45 58.43
CA GLU A 11 25.67 -5.78 58.05
C GLU A 11 24.97 -6.32 56.80
N SER A 12 23.66 -6.10 56.69
CA SER A 12 22.85 -6.55 55.56
C SER A 12 22.82 -5.56 54.40
N ARG A 13 23.60 -4.47 54.45
CA ARG A 13 23.53 -3.37 53.46
C ARG A 13 23.75 -3.84 52.02
N PHE A 14 24.64 -4.79 51.81
CA PHE A 14 24.92 -5.35 50.48
C PHE A 14 23.80 -6.28 50.02
N TYR A 15 23.17 -7.02 50.95
CA TYR A 15 21.99 -7.83 50.65
C TYR A 15 20.80 -6.95 50.25
N PHE A 16 20.54 -5.88 50.99
CA PHE A 16 19.50 -4.91 50.64
C PHE A 16 19.81 -4.17 49.34
N ALA A 17 21.06 -3.76 49.11
CA ALA A 17 21.45 -3.12 47.85
C ALA A 17 21.30 -4.06 46.65
N PHE A 18 21.68 -5.34 46.81
CA PHE A 18 21.50 -6.36 45.77
C PHE A 18 20.01 -6.64 45.52
N TYR A 19 19.21 -6.82 46.57
CA TYR A 19 17.77 -7.04 46.46
C TYR A 19 17.06 -5.86 45.80
N ILE A 20 17.35 -4.63 46.24
CA ILE A 20 16.81 -3.41 45.64
C ILE A 20 17.25 -3.28 44.18
N SER A 21 18.51 -3.58 43.86
CA SER A 21 19.01 -3.58 42.48
C SER A 21 18.26 -4.58 41.61
N VAL A 22 18.09 -5.82 42.07
CA VAL A 22 17.36 -6.86 41.34
C VAL A 22 15.90 -6.46 41.14
N VAL A 23 15.23 -5.97 42.18
CA VAL A 23 13.84 -5.50 42.09
C VAL A 23 13.73 -4.30 41.15
N LEU A 24 14.61 -3.30 41.24
CA LEU A 24 14.63 -2.17 40.31
C LEU A 24 14.88 -2.59 38.87
N HIS A 25 15.81 -3.53 38.63
CA HIS A 25 16.08 -4.03 37.28
C HIS A 25 14.91 -4.86 36.76
N ILE A 26 14.30 -5.73 37.56
CA ILE A 26 13.11 -6.49 37.16
C ILE A 26 11.95 -5.54 36.90
N THR A 27 11.76 -4.51 37.74
CA THR A 27 10.70 -3.52 37.57
C THR A 27 10.96 -2.64 36.36
N LEU A 28 12.21 -2.23 36.11
CA LEU A 28 12.61 -1.53 34.88
C LEU A 28 12.50 -2.41 33.66
N ILE A 29 12.79 -3.71 33.75
CA ILE A 29 12.64 -4.66 32.64
C ILE A 29 11.16 -4.87 32.36
N ILE A 30 10.31 -5.09 33.36
CA ILE A 30 8.85 -5.25 33.18
C ILE A 30 8.21 -3.93 32.74
N TYR A 31 8.58 -2.81 33.34
CA TYR A 31 8.13 -1.48 32.90
C TYR A 31 8.60 -1.21 31.49
N SER A 32 9.86 -1.49 31.15
CA SER A 32 10.34 -1.41 29.78
C SER A 32 9.64 -2.42 28.90
N PHE A 33 9.30 -3.63 29.33
CA PHE A 33 8.60 -4.61 28.48
C PHE A 33 7.14 -4.20 28.23
N ASN A 34 6.49 -3.56 29.21
CA ASN A 34 5.11 -3.12 29.16
C ASN A 34 4.93 -1.69 28.59
N GLN A 35 5.99 -0.85 28.60
CA GLN A 35 6.00 0.52 28.04
C GLN A 35 6.89 0.66 26.82
N SER A 36 7.81 -0.28 26.57
CA SER A 36 8.38 -0.44 25.24
C SER A 36 7.29 -1.07 24.41
N ASP A 37 6.69 -0.24 23.56
CA ASP A 37 6.44 -0.66 22.20
C ASP A 37 7.58 -1.61 21.79
N SER A 38 7.24 -2.89 21.65
CA SER A 38 8.17 -3.97 21.39
C SER A 38 9.29 -3.51 20.43
N PRO A 39 10.59 -3.79 20.71
CA PRO A 39 11.64 -3.59 19.71
C PRO A 39 11.43 -4.47 18.46
N TYR A 40 10.45 -5.39 18.51
CA TYR A 40 9.94 -6.18 17.40
C TYR A 40 8.59 -5.69 16.86
N GLN A 41 8.12 -4.50 17.25
CA GLN A 41 7.25 -3.73 16.36
C GLN A 41 8.07 -3.56 15.09
N LYS A 42 7.78 -4.38 14.08
CA LYS A 42 8.25 -4.17 12.73
C LYS A 42 7.76 -2.77 12.36
N THR A 43 8.62 -1.78 12.54
CA THR A 43 8.42 -0.43 12.03
C THR A 43 8.44 -0.59 10.52
N LEU A 44 7.27 -0.84 9.93
CA LEU A 44 7.11 -0.81 8.48
C LEU A 44 7.21 0.67 8.11
N CYS A 45 8.36 1.04 7.54
CA CYS A 45 8.69 2.43 7.27
C CYS A 45 7.76 3.06 6.21
N GLY A 46 6.70 3.74 6.66
CA GLY A 46 5.97 4.90 6.07
C GLY A 46 4.49 4.66 5.69
N PRO A 47 3.81 5.53 4.87
CA PRO A 47 2.60 6.15 5.36
C PRO A 47 1.57 5.10 5.83
N PRO A 48 0.79 5.43 6.86
CA PRO A 48 -0.17 4.51 7.47
C PRO A 48 -1.12 3.80 6.50
N TRP A 49 -1.33 4.34 5.29
CA TRP A 49 -2.38 3.90 4.38
C TRP A 49 -2.35 2.45 3.87
N ILE A 50 -1.32 1.67 4.17
CA ILE A 50 -1.22 0.26 3.77
C ILE A 50 -1.07 -0.69 4.96
N TYR A 51 -0.84 -0.16 6.16
CA TYR A 51 -0.44 -0.97 7.30
C TYR A 51 -1.41 -0.79 8.44
N VAL A 52 -1.80 -1.91 9.03
CA VAL A 52 -2.21 -1.91 10.43
C VAL A 52 -1.26 -2.80 11.19
N THR A 53 -0.50 -2.19 12.09
CA THR A 53 0.16 -2.88 13.19
C THR A 53 -0.91 -3.24 14.20
N GLU A 54 -1.07 -4.53 14.50
CA GLU A 54 -1.88 -4.96 15.64
C GLU A 54 -1.07 -4.81 16.93
N GLU A 55 -1.69 -4.25 17.97
CA GLU A 55 -1.18 -4.37 19.33
C GLU A 55 -1.29 -5.84 19.75
N GLU A 56 -0.19 -6.43 20.20
CA GLU A 56 -0.20 -7.77 20.80
C GLU A 56 -1.19 -7.78 21.97
N LYS A 57 -2.24 -8.61 21.89
CA LYS A 57 -3.12 -8.80 23.04
C LYS A 57 -2.33 -9.44 24.18
N GLU A 58 -2.22 -8.74 25.30
CA GLU A 58 -1.71 -9.32 26.55
C GLU A 58 -2.53 -10.56 26.90
N VAL A 59 -1.89 -11.72 26.91
CA VAL A 59 -2.52 -12.97 27.32
C VAL A 59 -2.60 -12.99 28.84
N SER A 60 -3.80 -12.78 29.39
CA SER A 60 -4.06 -13.16 30.78
C SER A 60 -3.95 -14.68 30.89
N PHE A 61 -2.86 -15.15 31.49
CA PHE A 61 -2.56 -16.56 31.66
C PHE A 61 -3.58 -17.21 32.62
N GLN A 62 -4.61 -17.88 32.10
CA GLN A 62 -5.42 -18.83 32.86
C GLN A 62 -5.10 -20.25 32.38
N MET A 63 -4.32 -20.98 33.19
CA MET A 63 -4.13 -22.41 32.99
C MET A 63 -5.43 -23.16 33.32
N SER A 64 -6.01 -23.86 32.36
CA SER A 64 -6.96 -24.96 32.64
C SER A 64 -6.44 -26.26 32.03
N PHE A 65 -6.16 -27.24 32.89
CA PHE A 65 -5.71 -28.58 32.53
C PHE A 65 -6.90 -29.49 32.17
N GLY A 66 -6.84 -30.09 30.97
CA GLY A 66 -7.33 -31.44 30.65
C GLY A 66 -8.82 -31.68 30.41
N LYS A 67 -9.19 -32.27 29.26
CA LYS A 67 -9.53 -33.71 29.13
C LYS A 67 -9.85 -34.12 27.67
N LEU A 68 -9.59 -35.40 27.40
CA LEU A 68 -9.80 -36.17 26.17
C LEU A 68 -11.27 -36.39 25.77
N GLY A 69 -11.50 -36.62 24.47
CA GLY A 69 -12.41 -37.69 24.00
C GLY A 69 -13.43 -37.33 22.91
N GLY A 70 -13.25 -37.91 21.71
CA GLY A 70 -14.27 -38.77 21.06
C GLY A 70 -15.42 -38.17 20.23
N GLU A 71 -15.33 -38.41 18.92
CA GLU A 71 -16.37 -38.93 17.99
C GLU A 71 -17.60 -38.12 17.52
N SER A 72 -17.61 -37.91 16.19
CA SER A 72 -18.66 -38.10 15.17
C SER A 72 -20.09 -37.56 15.34
N GLY A 73 -20.59 -36.90 14.28
CA GLY A 73 -22.01 -36.98 13.90
C GLY A 73 -22.62 -35.78 13.17
N ASN A 74 -22.63 -35.85 11.83
CA ASN A 74 -23.59 -35.34 10.83
C ASN A 74 -24.11 -33.89 10.82
N ALA A 75 -23.62 -33.20 9.79
CA ALA A 75 -24.28 -32.32 8.82
C ALA A 75 -25.80 -32.14 8.86
N GLU A 76 -26.22 -30.87 8.88
CA GLU A 76 -27.37 -30.37 8.14
C GLU A 76 -26.95 -29.14 7.33
N ALA A 77 -27.21 -29.22 6.03
CA ALA A 77 -26.82 -28.26 5.01
C ALA A 77 -27.63 -26.96 5.12
N THR A 78 -26.94 -25.83 5.00
CA THR A 78 -27.54 -24.56 4.59
C THR A 78 -26.65 -23.97 3.51
N ASP A 79 -27.23 -23.88 2.31
CA ASP A 79 -26.60 -23.43 1.08
C ASP A 79 -25.98 -22.03 1.24
N GLU A 80 -24.64 -21.99 1.25
CA GLU A 80 -23.90 -20.77 0.97
C GLU A 80 -23.88 -20.53 -0.55
N PRO A 81 -24.10 -19.29 -1.02
CA PRO A 81 -23.96 -18.97 -2.43
C PRO A 81 -22.50 -19.10 -2.82
N SER A 82 -22.22 -20.12 -3.63
CA SER A 82 -20.96 -20.41 -4.31
C SER A 82 -20.21 -19.12 -4.66
N ASP A 83 -19.04 -18.95 -4.05
CA ASP A 83 -17.99 -18.11 -4.63
C ASP A 83 -17.83 -18.54 -6.09
N GLY A 84 -17.90 -17.55 -6.98
CA GLY A 84 -18.03 -17.78 -8.41
C GLY A 84 -16.91 -18.68 -8.91
N GLU A 85 -17.31 -19.77 -9.57
CA GLU A 85 -16.45 -20.69 -10.29
C GLU A 85 -15.41 -19.90 -11.09
N GLU A 86 -14.14 -20.16 -10.76
CA GLU A 86 -13.00 -19.81 -11.59
C GLU A 86 -13.26 -20.40 -12.99
N GLY A 87 -13.07 -19.59 -14.02
CA GLY A 87 -12.95 -20.14 -15.37
C GLY A 87 -11.84 -21.16 -15.36
N ASP A 88 -12.17 -22.38 -15.82
CA ASP A 88 -11.27 -23.53 -15.95
C ASP A 88 -9.83 -23.14 -16.32
N GLU A 89 -8.86 -23.80 -15.68
CA GLU A 89 -7.45 -23.82 -16.07
C GLU A 89 -7.33 -24.28 -17.54
N GLY A 90 -7.44 -23.33 -18.48
CA GLY A 90 -7.25 -23.59 -19.89
C GLY A 90 -5.77 -23.90 -20.16
N ASP A 91 -5.49 -25.10 -20.66
CA ASP A 91 -4.14 -25.65 -20.89
C ASP A 91 -3.38 -24.96 -22.06
N GLY A 92 -3.74 -23.73 -22.44
CA GLY A 92 -3.18 -22.98 -23.57
C GLY A 92 -3.28 -23.70 -24.92
N ALA A 93 -4.03 -24.81 -25.00
CA ALA A 93 -4.01 -25.74 -26.13
C ALA A 93 -4.55 -25.14 -27.44
N GLY A 94 -5.31 -24.04 -27.37
CA GLY A 94 -5.83 -23.28 -28.51
C GLY A 94 -5.04 -22.01 -28.88
N PHE A 95 -4.01 -21.65 -28.11
CA PHE A 95 -3.19 -20.46 -28.38
C PHE A 95 -2.09 -20.78 -29.39
N SER A 96 -2.02 -20.00 -30.48
CA SER A 96 -1.10 -20.24 -31.61
C SER A 96 0.36 -20.07 -31.18
N LYS A 97 1.04 -21.20 -30.92
CA LYS A 97 2.48 -21.23 -30.61
C LYS A 97 3.28 -20.51 -31.70
N GLY A 98 3.99 -19.45 -31.31
CA GLY A 98 4.83 -18.65 -32.21
C GLY A 98 4.18 -17.41 -32.83
N LYS A 99 2.87 -17.14 -32.62
CA LYS A 99 2.17 -15.93 -33.10
C LYS A 99 2.91 -14.62 -32.77
N TYR A 100 3.51 -14.57 -31.58
CA TYR A 100 4.19 -13.39 -31.06
C TYR A 100 5.72 -13.47 -31.14
N LYS A 101 6.28 -14.46 -31.87
CA LYS A 101 7.73 -14.61 -32.02
C LYS A 101 8.32 -13.41 -32.78
N GLY A 102 9.35 -12.78 -32.23
CA GLY A 102 9.96 -11.56 -32.77
C GLY A 102 9.17 -10.26 -32.48
N SER A 103 8.02 -10.35 -31.80
CA SER A 103 7.24 -9.18 -31.38
C SER A 103 7.65 -8.70 -29.97
N GLN A 104 7.17 -7.52 -29.56
CA GLN A 104 7.35 -7.02 -28.19
C GLN A 104 6.71 -7.93 -27.11
N TRP A 105 5.80 -8.83 -27.49
CA TRP A 105 5.08 -9.73 -26.61
C TRP A 105 5.73 -11.12 -26.47
N GLU A 106 6.85 -11.38 -27.15
CA GLU A 106 7.50 -12.70 -27.10
C GLU A 106 7.84 -13.12 -25.66
N ASN A 107 8.37 -12.20 -24.85
CA ASN A 107 8.71 -12.48 -23.46
C ASN A 107 7.47 -12.73 -22.61
N LEU A 108 6.38 -11.99 -22.84
CA LEU A 108 5.10 -12.21 -22.15
C LEU A 108 4.57 -13.63 -22.38
N VAL A 109 4.59 -14.09 -23.63
CA VAL A 109 4.12 -15.44 -23.98
C VAL A 109 5.01 -16.51 -23.36
N LYS A 110 6.34 -16.33 -23.36
CA LYS A 110 7.26 -17.25 -22.68
C LYS A 110 7.00 -17.31 -21.18
N ASP A 111 6.70 -16.19 -20.54
CA ASP A 111 6.37 -16.15 -19.12
C ASP A 111 5.02 -16.85 -18.85
N LEU A 112 4.01 -16.62 -19.69
CA LEU A 112 2.71 -17.30 -19.62
C LEU A 112 2.86 -18.83 -19.71
N GLU A 113 3.58 -19.33 -20.72
CA GLU A 113 3.90 -20.75 -20.88
C GLU A 113 4.68 -21.31 -19.68
N GLY A 114 5.60 -20.52 -19.13
CA GLY A 114 6.41 -20.90 -17.97
C GLY A 114 5.66 -20.87 -16.62
N THR A 115 4.45 -20.30 -16.58
CA THR A 115 3.62 -20.18 -15.37
C THR A 115 2.38 -21.08 -15.38
N SER A 116 1.99 -21.65 -16.52
CA SER A 116 0.75 -22.44 -16.65
C SER A 116 0.67 -23.66 -15.74
N SER A 117 1.81 -24.26 -15.38
CA SER A 117 1.88 -25.41 -14.46
C SER A 117 2.51 -25.08 -13.12
N LEU A 118 2.61 -23.79 -12.74
CA LEU A 118 3.39 -23.35 -11.58
C LEU A 118 2.86 -23.94 -10.26
N ARG A 119 1.54 -23.88 -10.03
CA ARG A 119 0.90 -24.47 -8.83
C ARG A 119 1.05 -25.98 -8.72
N LYS A 120 1.19 -26.68 -9.86
CA LYS A 120 1.38 -28.14 -9.90
C LYS A 120 2.82 -28.54 -9.52
N GLN A 121 3.77 -27.61 -9.66
CA GLN A 121 5.20 -27.85 -9.48
C GLN A 121 5.73 -27.50 -8.08
N PHE A 122 5.03 -26.63 -7.34
CA PHE A 122 5.52 -26.08 -6.07
C PHE A 122 4.53 -26.26 -4.93
N LYS A 123 5.05 -26.42 -3.70
CA LYS A 123 4.21 -26.51 -2.51
C LYS A 123 3.52 -25.18 -2.22
N ASN A 124 2.24 -25.25 -1.85
CA ASN A 124 1.42 -24.10 -1.44
C ASN A 124 0.89 -24.32 -0.02
N GLU A 125 1.81 -24.39 0.94
CA GLU A 125 1.51 -24.61 2.35
C GLU A 125 1.71 -23.33 3.15
N TYR A 126 0.94 -23.19 4.23
CA TYR A 126 1.12 -22.12 5.21
C TYR A 126 2.01 -22.59 6.35
N ASP A 127 3.19 -21.98 6.49
CA ASP A 127 4.13 -22.25 7.56
C ASP A 127 4.31 -21.04 8.49
N GLN A 128 4.62 -21.32 9.77
CA GLN A 128 4.96 -20.30 10.76
C GLN A 128 3.90 -19.18 10.93
N ILE A 129 2.61 -19.53 10.87
CA ILE A 129 1.53 -18.58 11.15
C ILE A 129 1.58 -18.19 12.63
N ASN A 130 1.49 -16.89 12.90
CA ASN A 130 1.36 -16.38 14.26
C ASN A 130 -0.10 -16.56 14.71
N GLU A 131 -0.34 -17.51 15.63
CA GLU A 131 -1.68 -17.83 16.16
C GLU A 131 -2.38 -16.61 16.80
N ASN A 132 -1.61 -15.61 17.25
CA ASN A 132 -2.11 -14.38 17.89
C ASN A 132 -2.02 -13.12 17.00
N SER A 133 -1.86 -13.27 15.68
CA SER A 133 -1.74 -12.12 14.77
C SER A 133 -2.99 -11.23 14.66
N GLY A 134 -4.15 -11.72 15.16
CA GLY A 134 -5.48 -11.10 15.11
C GLY A 134 -6.05 -10.81 13.72
N VAL A 135 -5.28 -11.15 12.68
CA VAL A 135 -5.67 -11.29 11.28
C VAL A 135 -6.63 -12.47 11.09
N ALA A 136 -7.69 -12.29 10.31
CA ALA A 136 -8.67 -13.35 10.08
C ALA A 136 -8.10 -14.52 9.26
N ASP A 137 -8.48 -15.75 9.59
CA ASP A 137 -8.14 -16.96 8.84
C ASP A 137 -8.45 -16.85 7.34
N SER A 138 -9.56 -16.21 6.99
CA SER A 138 -9.99 -15.97 5.61
C SER A 138 -8.99 -15.08 4.85
N TYR A 139 -8.35 -14.12 5.52
CA TYR A 139 -7.27 -13.33 4.93
C TYR A 139 -5.97 -14.14 4.79
N ILE A 140 -5.61 -14.91 5.82
CA ILE A 140 -4.38 -15.72 5.83
C ILE A 140 -4.41 -16.72 4.67
N LYS A 141 -5.51 -17.48 4.59
CA LYS A 141 -5.71 -18.58 3.63
C LYS A 141 -6.24 -18.13 2.26
N ARG A 142 -6.33 -16.81 2.00
CA ARG A 142 -6.83 -16.29 0.73
C ARG A 142 -5.98 -16.74 -0.45
N ASN A 143 -6.63 -16.97 -1.59
CA ASN A 143 -5.93 -17.21 -2.84
C ASN A 143 -5.09 -15.97 -3.22
N ARG A 144 -3.87 -16.21 -3.68
CA ARG A 144 -2.92 -15.19 -4.14
C ARG A 144 -2.63 -15.46 -5.61
N ASP A 145 -2.58 -14.42 -6.42
CA ASP A 145 -2.42 -14.56 -7.87
C ASP A 145 -0.92 -14.61 -8.22
N TYR A 146 -0.22 -15.67 -7.77
CA TYR A 146 1.22 -15.85 -7.96
C TYR A 146 1.64 -15.73 -9.43
N GLU A 147 0.85 -16.28 -10.34
CA GLU A 147 1.07 -16.20 -11.78
C GLU A 147 0.99 -14.75 -12.26
N ASP A 148 -0.02 -13.99 -11.82
CA ASP A 148 -0.15 -12.58 -12.18
C ASP A 148 1.00 -11.75 -11.62
N ILE A 149 1.49 -12.03 -10.40
CA ILE A 149 2.68 -11.39 -9.82
C ILE A 149 3.90 -11.53 -10.76
N ILE A 150 4.03 -12.68 -11.41
CA ILE A 150 5.11 -12.97 -12.36
C ILE A 150 4.85 -12.29 -13.71
N ILE A 151 3.64 -12.41 -14.24
CA ILE A 151 3.29 -11.99 -15.61
C ILE A 151 3.08 -10.46 -15.70
N LYS A 152 2.25 -9.88 -14.82
CA LYS A 152 1.88 -8.45 -14.84
C LYS A 152 2.94 -7.57 -14.18
N ASP A 153 2.85 -6.25 -14.40
CA ASP A 153 3.82 -5.30 -13.86
C ASP A 153 3.41 -4.92 -12.43
N VAL A 154 4.09 -5.50 -11.43
CA VAL A 154 3.94 -5.13 -10.01
C VAL A 154 4.76 -3.88 -9.63
N LEU A 155 5.64 -3.39 -10.51
CA LEU A 155 6.44 -2.18 -10.31
C LEU A 155 6.32 -1.18 -11.48
N PRO A 156 5.09 -0.81 -11.92
CA PRO A 156 4.83 -0.12 -13.18
C PRO A 156 5.46 1.27 -13.30
N THR A 157 5.79 1.93 -12.18
CA THR A 157 6.35 3.29 -12.19
C THR A 157 7.85 3.33 -12.46
N VAL A 158 8.56 2.20 -12.36
CA VAL A 158 10.03 2.14 -12.54
C VAL A 158 10.44 2.55 -13.95
N LYS A 159 9.62 2.20 -14.96
CA LYS A 159 9.92 2.49 -16.38
C LYS A 159 10.04 3.99 -16.67
N GLY A 160 9.23 4.83 -16.04
CA GLY A 160 9.22 6.30 -16.24
C GLY A 160 9.89 7.10 -15.12
N ILE A 161 10.51 6.44 -14.13
CA ILE A 161 10.86 7.10 -12.84
C ILE A 161 11.85 8.26 -12.97
N ARG A 162 12.71 8.25 -14.00
CA ARG A 162 13.72 9.29 -14.25
C ARG A 162 13.27 10.36 -15.24
N ASP A 163 12.18 10.12 -15.94
CA ASP A 163 11.65 11.05 -16.94
C ASP A 163 10.87 12.17 -16.24
N PRO A 164 10.67 13.37 -16.82
CA PRO A 164 9.76 14.36 -16.26
C PRO A 164 8.32 13.84 -16.22
N PHE A 165 7.54 14.20 -15.21
CA PHE A 165 6.16 13.74 -15.05
C PHE A 165 5.27 14.13 -16.24
N ARG A 166 5.55 15.26 -16.89
CA ARG A 166 4.88 15.67 -18.13
C ARG A 166 4.92 14.60 -19.22
N VAL A 167 6.03 13.85 -19.34
CA VAL A 167 6.17 12.78 -20.33
C VAL A 167 5.23 11.61 -20.01
N ASP A 168 5.00 11.32 -18.73
CA ASP A 168 4.05 10.28 -18.31
C ASP A 168 2.61 10.65 -18.70
N ILE A 169 2.24 11.94 -18.62
CA ILE A 169 0.94 12.46 -19.07
C ILE A 169 0.84 12.42 -20.60
N GLU A 170 1.85 12.90 -21.32
CA GLU A 170 1.84 12.97 -22.80
C GLU A 170 1.77 11.59 -23.46
N SER A 171 2.30 10.55 -22.80
CA SER A 171 2.28 9.17 -23.29
C SER A 171 1.18 8.30 -22.65
N ALA A 172 0.24 8.90 -21.90
CA ALA A 172 -0.72 8.16 -21.09
C ALA A 172 -1.64 7.25 -21.92
N GLU A 173 -2.20 7.75 -23.03
CA GLU A 173 -3.08 7.00 -23.92
C GLU A 173 -2.35 5.82 -24.58
N ASP A 174 -1.16 6.06 -25.13
CA ASP A 174 -0.32 5.02 -25.74
C ASP A 174 0.05 3.93 -24.72
N ASN A 175 0.43 4.33 -23.50
CA ASN A 175 0.74 3.41 -22.43
C ASN A 175 -0.50 2.59 -22.00
N LEU A 176 -1.68 3.21 -21.94
CA LEU A 176 -2.93 2.51 -21.65
C LEU A 176 -3.28 1.52 -22.76
N PHE A 177 -3.07 1.88 -24.02
CA PHE A 177 -3.29 1.00 -25.16
C PHE A 177 -2.41 -0.26 -25.09
N VAL A 178 -1.10 -0.07 -24.92
CA VAL A 178 -0.14 -1.18 -24.76
C VAL A 178 -0.52 -2.07 -23.58
N HIS A 179 -0.91 -1.46 -22.46
CA HIS A 179 -1.34 -2.18 -21.27
C HIS A 179 -2.62 -3.01 -21.51
N LYS A 180 -3.64 -2.45 -22.16
CA LYS A 180 -4.88 -3.19 -22.48
C LYS A 180 -4.62 -4.34 -23.46
N GLU A 181 -3.75 -4.14 -24.45
CA GLU A 181 -3.37 -5.20 -25.38
C GLU A 181 -2.62 -6.33 -24.67
N ARG A 182 -1.70 -6.02 -23.75
CA ARG A 182 -1.05 -7.03 -22.90
C ARG A 182 -2.08 -7.86 -22.14
N ASN A 183 -3.03 -7.20 -21.46
CA ASN A 183 -4.05 -7.89 -20.67
C ASN A 183 -4.97 -8.73 -21.56
N ARG A 184 -5.30 -8.28 -22.78
CA ARG A 184 -6.02 -9.09 -23.76
C ARG A 184 -5.26 -10.36 -24.14
N ILE A 185 -3.95 -10.27 -24.42
CA ILE A 185 -3.12 -11.44 -24.75
C ILE A 185 -3.09 -12.46 -23.59
N ILE A 186 -2.98 -11.97 -22.35
CA ILE A 186 -3.03 -12.82 -21.14
C ILE A 186 -4.37 -13.57 -21.09
N GLU A 187 -5.48 -12.89 -21.33
CA GLU A 187 -6.82 -13.51 -21.31
C GLU A 187 -7.05 -14.48 -22.47
N GLU A 188 -6.58 -14.16 -23.68
CA GLU A 188 -6.61 -15.08 -24.84
C GLU A 188 -5.83 -16.36 -24.54
N PHE A 189 -4.65 -16.23 -23.93
CA PHE A 189 -3.83 -17.39 -23.54
C PHE A 189 -4.56 -18.28 -22.53
N ARG A 190 -5.19 -17.68 -21.52
CA ARG A 190 -5.93 -18.41 -20.46
C ARG A 190 -7.17 -19.10 -20.99
N LYS A 191 -7.94 -18.44 -21.86
CA LYS A 191 -9.19 -18.98 -22.40
C LYS A 191 -8.96 -19.97 -23.54
N GLY A 192 -7.78 -19.96 -24.16
CA GLY A 192 -7.48 -20.78 -25.33
C GLY A 192 -8.29 -20.39 -26.58
N ASP A 193 -8.87 -19.19 -26.60
CA ASP A 193 -9.68 -18.66 -27.70
C ASP A 193 -9.14 -17.29 -28.14
N GLU A 194 -8.79 -17.17 -29.43
CA GLU A 194 -8.22 -15.96 -30.05
C GLU A 194 -9.29 -15.05 -30.69
N SER A 195 -10.56 -15.23 -30.33
CA SER A 195 -11.70 -14.54 -30.95
C SER A 195 -11.79 -13.02 -30.71
N SER A 196 -10.99 -12.47 -29.79
CA SER A 196 -11.03 -11.04 -29.47
C SER A 196 -10.31 -10.22 -30.56
N PRO A 197 -10.96 -9.23 -31.19
CA PRO A 197 -10.30 -8.39 -32.19
C PRO A 197 -9.19 -7.53 -31.55
N PRO A 198 -8.15 -7.16 -32.31
CA PRO A 198 -7.18 -6.14 -31.91
C PRO A 198 -7.87 -4.92 -31.34
N ILE A 199 -7.38 -4.42 -30.21
CA ILE A 199 -7.83 -3.12 -29.72
C ILE A 199 -7.42 -2.11 -30.81
N THR A 200 -8.39 -1.52 -31.48
CA THR A 200 -8.14 -0.44 -32.43
C THR A 200 -8.26 0.88 -31.69
N MET A 201 -7.21 1.70 -31.74
CA MET A 201 -7.22 3.07 -31.24
C MET A 201 -8.41 3.83 -31.84
N ARG A 202 -9.43 4.15 -31.04
CA ARG A 202 -10.46 5.12 -31.43
C ARG A 202 -9.97 6.48 -30.98
N ILE A 203 -9.36 7.22 -31.91
CA ILE A 203 -9.16 8.66 -31.75
C ILE A 203 -10.55 9.30 -31.86
N SER A 204 -11.21 9.56 -30.73
CA SER A 204 -12.41 10.39 -30.71
C SER A 204 -11.99 11.82 -31.03
N LYS A 205 -12.23 12.24 -32.27
CA LYS A 205 -12.20 13.67 -32.63
C LYS A 205 -13.31 14.39 -31.87
N GLU A 206 -12.91 15.41 -31.13
CA GLU A 206 -13.77 16.41 -30.51
C GLU A 206 -14.81 16.94 -31.52
N GLY A 207 -16.07 16.77 -31.18
CA GLY A 207 -17.17 17.63 -31.60
C GLY A 207 -17.83 18.14 -30.33
N GLU A 208 -18.26 19.41 -30.35
CA GLU A 208 -18.90 20.14 -29.24
C GLU A 208 -19.81 19.24 -28.39
N ALA A 209 -19.26 18.68 -27.32
CA ALA A 209 -20.02 17.87 -26.39
C ALA A 209 -20.89 18.80 -25.55
N GLU A 210 -22.16 18.47 -25.39
CA GLU A 210 -23.03 19.16 -24.44
C GLU A 210 -22.34 19.23 -23.07
N PRO A 211 -22.54 20.32 -22.31
CA PRO A 211 -21.93 20.44 -20.99
C PRO A 211 -22.34 19.24 -20.13
N LYS A 212 -21.34 18.42 -19.77
CA LYS A 212 -21.52 17.24 -18.92
C LYS A 212 -22.31 17.63 -17.67
N SER A 213 -23.27 16.80 -17.26
CA SER A 213 -24.03 17.06 -16.04
C SER A 213 -23.14 16.87 -14.81
N PRO A 214 -23.32 17.65 -13.73
CA PRO A 214 -22.66 17.39 -12.46
C PRO A 214 -23.16 16.08 -11.85
N LEU A 215 -22.24 15.26 -11.32
CA LEU A 215 -22.63 14.10 -10.52
C LEU A 215 -23.22 14.58 -9.19
N SER A 216 -24.41 14.09 -8.83
CA SER A 216 -25.01 14.32 -7.51
C SER A 216 -25.12 12.98 -6.79
N MET A 217 -24.14 12.68 -5.97
CA MET A 217 -24.05 11.43 -5.21
C MET A 217 -23.42 11.74 -3.84
N PRO A 218 -24.24 12.00 -2.81
CA PRO A 218 -23.76 12.29 -1.46
C PRO A 218 -22.88 11.17 -0.89
N LYS A 219 -22.10 11.49 0.14
CA LYS A 219 -21.13 10.57 0.74
C LYS A 219 -21.75 9.24 1.14
N GLU A 220 -22.96 9.25 1.72
CA GLU A 220 -23.67 8.05 2.15
C GLU A 220 -23.94 7.08 1.00
N ASP A 221 -24.31 7.61 -0.17
CA ASP A 221 -24.62 6.79 -1.34
C ASP A 221 -23.35 6.31 -2.03
N ARG A 222 -22.29 7.13 -2.06
CA ARG A 222 -20.95 6.70 -2.50
C ARG A 222 -20.44 5.56 -1.62
N SER A 223 -20.50 5.68 -0.30
CA SER A 223 -20.08 4.62 0.63
C SER A 223 -20.89 3.34 0.43
N LYS A 224 -22.22 3.41 0.26
CA LYS A 224 -23.04 2.21 -0.07
C LYS A 224 -22.61 1.55 -1.38
N TYR A 225 -22.33 2.34 -2.41
CA TYR A 225 -21.82 1.81 -3.68
C TYR A 225 -20.47 1.10 -3.50
N LEU A 226 -19.55 1.74 -2.77
CA LEU A 226 -18.22 1.22 -2.50
C LEU A 226 -18.29 -0.06 -1.66
N ASP A 227 -19.16 -0.14 -0.65
CA ASP A 227 -19.39 -1.34 0.15
C ASP A 227 -19.89 -2.51 -0.71
N ARG A 228 -20.86 -2.25 -1.59
CA ARG A 228 -21.42 -3.26 -2.49
C ARG A 228 -20.39 -3.81 -3.48
N THR A 229 -19.46 -2.98 -3.93
CA THR A 229 -18.49 -3.33 -4.97
C THR A 229 -17.17 -3.85 -4.40
N LEU A 230 -16.89 -3.67 -3.10
CA LEU A 230 -15.61 -3.98 -2.47
C LEU A 230 -15.14 -5.44 -2.69
N LYS A 231 -16.07 -6.40 -2.71
CA LYS A 231 -15.81 -7.83 -2.93
C LYS A 231 -15.46 -8.19 -4.38
N GLN A 232 -15.80 -7.35 -5.35
CA GLN A 232 -15.46 -7.60 -6.75
C GLN A 232 -13.94 -7.52 -6.97
N LYS A 233 -13.45 -8.13 -8.07
CA LYS A 233 -12.07 -7.91 -8.54
C LYS A 233 -11.85 -6.41 -8.80
N LYS A 234 -10.67 -5.89 -8.44
CA LYS A 234 -10.40 -4.44 -8.47
C LYS A 234 -10.50 -3.86 -9.88
N GLU A 235 -10.07 -4.61 -10.88
CA GLU A 235 -10.16 -4.28 -12.30
C GLU A 235 -11.62 -4.06 -12.71
N LYS A 236 -12.51 -4.97 -12.29
CA LYS A 236 -13.96 -4.85 -12.52
C LYS A 236 -14.55 -3.65 -11.81
N GLN A 237 -14.15 -3.38 -10.56
CA GLN A 237 -14.60 -2.18 -9.83
C GLN A 237 -14.22 -0.91 -10.58
N LEU A 238 -13.00 -0.85 -11.09
CA LEU A 238 -12.48 0.29 -11.84
C LEU A 238 -13.18 0.47 -13.19
N ASP A 239 -13.37 -0.60 -13.96
CA ASP A 239 -14.06 -0.56 -15.25
C ASP A 239 -15.55 -0.19 -15.10
N GLU A 240 -16.23 -0.73 -14.09
CA GLU A 240 -17.60 -0.37 -13.73
C GLU A 240 -17.69 1.11 -13.31
N PHE A 241 -16.71 1.59 -12.55
CA PHE A 241 -16.66 2.99 -12.15
C PHE A 241 -16.45 3.93 -13.34
N ILE A 242 -15.46 3.64 -14.19
CA ILE A 242 -15.12 4.49 -15.34
C ILE A 242 -16.30 4.58 -16.31
N SER A 243 -16.90 3.44 -16.65
CA SER A 243 -18.04 3.39 -17.57
C SER A 243 -19.27 4.14 -17.06
N ARG A 244 -19.47 4.21 -15.73
CA ARG A 244 -20.65 4.83 -15.13
C ARG A 244 -20.47 6.29 -14.75
N PHE A 245 -19.29 6.68 -14.27
CA PHE A 245 -19.11 7.97 -13.58
C PHE A 245 -18.12 8.93 -14.24
N MET A 246 -17.15 8.44 -15.03
CA MET A 246 -16.15 9.34 -15.64
C MET A 246 -16.70 10.22 -16.77
N GLY A 247 -17.96 10.00 -17.17
CA GLY A 247 -18.68 10.84 -18.13
C GLY A 247 -19.27 12.13 -17.56
N TYR A 248 -19.30 12.33 -16.23
CA TYR A 248 -19.87 13.52 -15.58
C TYR A 248 -18.89 14.71 -15.60
N ASP A 249 -19.38 15.91 -15.23
CA ASP A 249 -18.57 17.14 -15.16
C ASP A 249 -17.39 16.95 -14.17
N PRO A 250 -16.13 17.11 -14.63
CA PRO A 250 -14.96 16.90 -13.79
C PRO A 250 -14.67 18.04 -12.80
N ASP A 251 -15.28 19.21 -12.96
CA ASP A 251 -15.08 20.38 -12.08
C ASP A 251 -16.26 20.61 -11.11
N LYS A 252 -17.42 19.98 -11.35
CA LYS A 252 -18.64 20.20 -10.56
C LYS A 252 -19.26 18.92 -10.02
N GLY A 253 -19.93 19.06 -8.88
CA GLY A 253 -20.62 17.95 -8.22
C GLY A 253 -19.66 17.03 -7.48
N ASP A 254 -20.05 15.76 -7.37
CA ASP A 254 -19.40 14.78 -6.48
C ASP A 254 -18.33 13.91 -7.15
N LEU A 255 -18.04 14.09 -8.44
CA LEU A 255 -17.13 13.20 -9.18
C LEU A 255 -15.72 13.20 -8.59
N SER A 256 -15.17 14.37 -8.25
CA SER A 256 -13.83 14.46 -7.65
C SER A 256 -13.75 13.69 -6.33
N PHE A 257 -14.74 13.88 -5.45
CA PHE A 257 -14.83 13.13 -4.20
C PHE A 257 -14.99 11.62 -4.45
N PHE A 258 -15.76 11.22 -5.46
CA PHE A 258 -15.96 9.80 -5.72
C PHE A 258 -14.72 9.10 -6.27
N VAL A 259 -13.92 9.78 -7.10
CA VAL A 259 -12.62 9.28 -7.57
C VAL A 259 -11.68 9.06 -6.38
N ARG A 260 -11.61 10.03 -5.47
CA ARG A 260 -10.84 9.92 -4.21
C ARG A 260 -11.32 8.73 -3.38
N ASP A 261 -12.62 8.67 -3.10
CA ASP A 261 -13.22 7.67 -2.23
C ASP A 261 -13.04 6.25 -2.84
N LEU A 262 -13.19 6.08 -4.17
CA LEU A 262 -12.92 4.81 -4.87
C LEU A 262 -11.51 4.30 -4.62
N TYR A 263 -10.51 5.15 -4.84
CA TYR A 263 -9.12 4.73 -4.70
C TYR A 263 -8.80 4.36 -3.25
N TYR A 264 -9.04 5.27 -2.31
CA TYR A 264 -8.62 5.10 -0.91
C TYR A 264 -9.49 4.11 -0.14
N GLU A 265 -10.79 3.99 -0.43
CA GLU A 265 -11.68 3.08 0.31
C GLU A 265 -11.71 1.67 -0.28
N ASN A 266 -11.59 1.51 -1.61
CA ASN A 266 -11.78 0.21 -2.27
C ASN A 266 -10.53 -0.37 -2.95
N LEU A 267 -9.83 0.43 -3.76
CA LEU A 267 -8.78 -0.12 -4.65
C LEU A 267 -7.43 -0.27 -3.96
N GLN A 268 -7.08 0.66 -3.07
CA GLN A 268 -5.95 0.51 -2.16
C GLN A 268 -6.39 -0.36 -0.98
N ARG A 269 -6.02 -1.65 -0.96
CA ARG A 269 -6.30 -2.54 0.18
C ARG A 269 -5.13 -2.62 1.14
N LEU A 270 -5.41 -3.07 2.35
CA LEU A 270 -4.42 -3.30 3.41
C LEU A 270 -3.68 -4.63 3.22
N ALA A 271 -2.39 -4.62 3.57
CA ALA A 271 -1.58 -5.84 3.67
C ALA A 271 -1.23 -6.09 5.15
N TYR A 272 -1.64 -7.23 5.69
CA TYR A 272 -1.44 -7.57 7.09
C TYR A 272 -0.25 -8.53 7.29
N PRO A 273 0.67 -8.25 8.24
CA PRO A 273 1.68 -9.21 8.66
C PRO A 273 1.05 -10.28 9.57
N PHE A 274 1.12 -11.56 9.17
CA PHE A 274 0.53 -12.67 9.93
C PHE A 274 1.50 -13.85 10.19
N SER A 275 2.71 -13.81 9.62
CA SER A 275 3.71 -14.87 9.75
C SER A 275 5.04 -14.30 10.25
N GLY A 276 5.79 -15.13 10.98
CA GLY A 276 7.18 -14.87 11.31
C GLY A 276 8.06 -14.80 10.05
N ASP A 277 7.71 -15.52 8.99
CA ASP A 277 8.39 -15.47 7.70
C ASP A 277 7.98 -14.20 6.92
N PRO A 278 8.93 -13.26 6.71
CA PRO A 278 8.65 -11.99 6.04
C PRO A 278 8.31 -12.14 4.55
N SER A 279 8.58 -13.29 3.93
CA SER A 279 8.28 -13.51 2.52
C SER A 279 6.77 -13.58 2.22
N TYR A 280 5.93 -13.95 3.21
CA TYR A 280 4.47 -13.84 3.06
C TYR A 280 4.02 -12.40 2.85
N PHE A 281 4.61 -11.50 3.64
CA PHE A 281 4.31 -10.08 3.54
C PHE A 281 4.77 -9.50 2.21
N ALA A 282 5.93 -9.93 1.69
CA ALA A 282 6.41 -9.51 0.38
C ALA A 282 5.44 -9.92 -0.76
N ILE A 283 4.92 -11.15 -0.72
CA ILE A 283 3.91 -11.61 -1.70
C ILE A 283 2.62 -10.81 -1.58
N ASP A 284 2.09 -10.63 -0.37
CA ASP A 284 0.88 -9.82 -0.15
C ASP A 284 1.11 -8.40 -0.68
N TYR A 285 2.31 -7.84 -0.48
CA TYR A 285 2.65 -6.53 -1.01
C TYR A 285 2.63 -6.50 -2.55
N PHE A 286 3.22 -7.50 -3.22
CA PHE A 286 3.17 -7.58 -4.69
C PHE A 286 1.76 -7.82 -5.21
N GLN A 287 0.97 -8.67 -4.55
CA GLN A 287 -0.45 -8.89 -4.85
C GLN A 287 -1.23 -7.58 -4.78
N GLU A 288 -1.03 -6.78 -3.73
CA GLU A 288 -1.70 -5.49 -3.61
C GLU A 288 -1.18 -4.44 -4.60
N ASN A 289 -0.02 -4.66 -5.23
CA ASN A 289 0.53 -3.80 -6.28
C ASN A 289 0.11 -4.19 -7.71
N LEU A 290 -0.34 -5.43 -7.94
CA LEU A 290 -0.78 -5.89 -9.27
C LEU A 290 -1.78 -4.94 -9.91
N ASN A 291 -2.82 -4.60 -9.17
CA ASN A 291 -3.96 -3.87 -9.71
C ASN A 291 -3.71 -2.34 -9.69
N LYS A 292 -2.58 -1.91 -9.11
CA LYS A 292 -2.17 -0.50 -9.19
C LYS A 292 -1.72 -0.11 -10.58
N GLU A 293 -1.24 -1.06 -11.38
CA GLU A 293 -0.94 -0.78 -12.77
C GLU A 293 -2.22 -0.42 -13.54
N ASP A 294 -3.29 -1.23 -13.44
CA ASP A 294 -4.55 -0.94 -14.15
C ASP A 294 -5.09 0.43 -13.73
N PHE A 295 -5.12 0.71 -12.42
CA PHE A 295 -5.52 2.01 -11.92
C PHE A 295 -4.63 3.15 -12.42
N LEU A 296 -3.31 3.00 -12.31
CA LEU A 296 -2.34 4.02 -12.75
C LEU A 296 -2.52 4.33 -14.24
N ARG A 297 -2.63 3.31 -15.09
CA ARG A 297 -2.77 3.50 -16.55
C ARG A 297 -4.09 4.15 -16.90
N GLN A 298 -5.20 3.71 -16.30
CA GLN A 298 -6.51 4.31 -16.56
C GLN A 298 -6.59 5.75 -16.04
N MET A 299 -6.07 6.02 -14.84
CA MET A 299 -6.08 7.37 -14.28
C MET A 299 -5.09 8.32 -14.94
N MET A 300 -3.95 7.85 -15.46
CA MET A 300 -3.07 8.69 -16.28
C MET A 300 -3.77 9.18 -17.55
N ALA A 301 -4.50 8.30 -18.24
CA ALA A 301 -5.27 8.68 -19.42
C ALA A 301 -6.45 9.60 -19.06
N ALA A 302 -7.13 9.34 -17.94
CA ALA A 302 -8.15 10.26 -17.45
C ALA A 302 -7.55 11.62 -17.07
N LEU A 303 -6.35 11.66 -16.49
CA LEU A 303 -5.65 12.89 -16.14
C LEU A 303 -5.28 13.72 -17.36
N SER A 304 -4.81 13.10 -18.46
CA SER A 304 -4.46 13.84 -19.68
C SER A 304 -5.65 14.60 -20.25
N GLU A 305 -6.86 14.06 -20.11
CA GLU A 305 -8.12 14.71 -20.53
C GLU A 305 -8.66 15.73 -19.51
N ASN A 306 -8.40 15.52 -18.21
CA ASN A 306 -9.03 16.28 -17.12
C ASN A 306 -8.04 17.17 -16.34
N LEU A 307 -6.87 17.44 -16.90
CA LEU A 307 -5.86 18.28 -16.25
C LEU A 307 -6.41 19.69 -16.01
N GLY A 308 -6.30 20.16 -14.77
CA GLY A 308 -6.80 21.48 -14.37
C GLY A 308 -8.26 21.53 -13.92
N THR A 309 -8.85 20.37 -13.62
CA THR A 309 -10.18 20.23 -13.01
C THR A 309 -10.08 19.72 -11.57
N ASN A 310 -11.13 19.86 -10.77
CA ASN A 310 -11.19 19.26 -9.42
C ASN A 310 -10.92 17.75 -9.44
N THR A 311 -11.47 17.03 -10.44
CA THR A 311 -11.23 15.58 -10.61
C THR A 311 -9.77 15.30 -10.97
N GLY A 312 -9.16 16.09 -11.85
CA GLY A 312 -7.74 15.99 -12.17
C GLY A 312 -6.83 16.19 -10.94
N THR A 313 -7.20 17.10 -10.03
CA THR A 313 -6.49 17.29 -8.76
C THR A 313 -6.55 16.04 -7.87
N GLU A 314 -7.70 15.39 -7.75
CA GLU A 314 -7.83 14.14 -6.97
C GLU A 314 -7.07 12.97 -7.60
N ILE A 315 -7.05 12.90 -8.94
CA ILE A 315 -6.23 11.93 -9.67
C ILE A 315 -4.74 12.16 -9.41
N LEU A 316 -4.26 13.41 -9.38
CA LEU A 316 -2.86 13.73 -9.10
C LEU A 316 -2.43 13.33 -7.68
N PHE A 317 -3.27 13.59 -6.66
CA PHE A 317 -3.02 13.09 -5.29
C PHE A 317 -2.93 11.57 -5.26
N THR A 318 -3.83 10.91 -5.98
CA THR A 318 -3.86 9.45 -6.06
C THR A 318 -2.60 8.89 -6.73
N ILE A 319 -2.19 9.49 -7.85
CA ILE A 319 -0.97 9.11 -8.56
C ILE A 319 0.24 9.30 -7.66
N GLU A 320 0.38 10.44 -6.98
CA GLU A 320 1.48 10.67 -6.04
C GLU A 320 1.54 9.56 -4.98
N ASN A 321 0.38 9.19 -4.43
CA ASN A 321 0.30 8.11 -3.46
C ASN A 321 0.73 6.77 -4.08
N ILE A 322 0.34 6.45 -5.31
CA ILE A 322 0.82 5.24 -6.00
C ILE A 322 2.35 5.24 -6.10
N TYR A 323 2.98 6.37 -6.43
CA TYR A 323 4.45 6.46 -6.45
C TYR A 323 5.05 6.25 -5.06
N GLU A 324 4.44 6.80 -4.00
CA GLU A 324 4.86 6.53 -2.61
C GLU A 324 4.78 5.04 -2.27
N ILE A 325 3.72 4.35 -2.69
CA ILE A 325 3.54 2.92 -2.50
C ILE A 325 4.55 2.09 -3.31
N GLN A 326 4.82 2.51 -4.53
CA GLN A 326 5.74 1.83 -5.45
C GLN A 326 7.20 1.96 -5.02
N ALA A 327 7.59 3.08 -4.38
CA ALA A 327 8.89 3.21 -3.73
C ALA A 327 9.10 2.11 -2.68
N ARG A 328 8.08 1.81 -1.87
CA ARG A 328 8.13 0.75 -0.84
C ARG A 328 8.10 -0.65 -1.43
N ALA A 329 7.38 -0.84 -2.53
CA ALA A 329 7.39 -2.10 -3.25
C ALA A 329 8.81 -2.46 -3.70
N LEU A 330 9.62 -1.46 -4.06
CA LEU A 330 11.05 -1.65 -4.32
C LEU A 330 11.85 -1.98 -3.06
N GLU A 331 11.50 -1.42 -1.89
CA GLU A 331 12.11 -1.84 -0.63
C GLU A 331 11.84 -3.32 -0.35
N GLN A 332 10.60 -3.77 -0.54
CA GLN A 332 10.21 -5.19 -0.42
C GLN A 332 10.93 -6.06 -1.45
N TYR A 333 11.14 -5.57 -2.67
CA TYR A 333 11.98 -6.23 -3.66
C TYR A 333 13.43 -6.42 -3.15
N PHE A 334 14.06 -5.36 -2.61
CA PHE A 334 15.42 -5.47 -2.07
C PHE A 334 15.50 -6.42 -0.86
N GLN A 335 14.52 -6.40 0.04
CA GLN A 335 14.42 -7.33 1.15
C GLN A 335 14.24 -8.78 0.67
N SER A 336 13.39 -8.99 -0.34
CA SER A 336 13.15 -10.30 -0.95
C SER A 336 14.43 -10.95 -1.50
N LYS A 337 15.37 -10.15 -1.99
CA LYS A 337 16.69 -10.65 -2.43
C LYS A 337 17.50 -11.22 -1.28
N GLU A 338 17.42 -10.63 -0.09
CA GLU A 338 18.06 -11.17 1.11
C GLU A 338 17.34 -12.43 1.59
N PHE A 339 16.01 -12.47 1.54
CA PHE A 339 15.23 -13.67 1.86
C PHE A 339 15.62 -14.85 0.97
N LEU A 340 15.75 -14.62 -0.35
CA LEU A 340 16.15 -15.64 -1.31
C LEU A 340 17.56 -16.21 -1.06
N LYS A 341 18.50 -15.38 -0.59
CA LYS A 341 19.86 -15.83 -0.24
C LYS A 341 19.86 -16.71 1.00
N LEU A 342 19.02 -16.37 2.00
CA LEU A 342 18.94 -17.05 3.29
C LEU A 342 17.98 -18.24 3.29
N ALA A 343 17.21 -18.44 2.21
CA ALA A 343 16.19 -19.47 2.12
C ALA A 343 16.75 -20.90 2.24
N THR A 344 16.09 -21.73 3.04
CA THR A 344 16.41 -23.16 3.15
C THR A 344 16.05 -23.92 1.86
N PRO A 345 16.58 -25.14 1.64
CA PRO A 345 16.19 -25.97 0.50
C PRO A 345 14.68 -26.22 0.43
N GLU A 346 14.01 -26.40 1.57
CA GLU A 346 12.58 -26.65 1.65
C GLU A 346 11.78 -25.39 1.26
N GLN A 347 12.19 -24.22 1.76
CA GLN A 347 11.56 -22.94 1.41
C GLN A 347 11.65 -22.68 -0.10
N LYS A 348 12.77 -23.00 -0.75
CA LYS A 348 12.96 -22.85 -2.20
C LYS A 348 12.02 -23.73 -3.04
N GLN A 349 11.43 -24.77 -2.46
CA GLN A 349 10.42 -25.62 -3.11
C GLN A 349 8.98 -25.11 -2.92
N THR A 350 8.80 -23.94 -2.31
CA THR A 350 7.49 -23.30 -2.15
C THR A 350 7.19 -22.33 -3.28
N LEU A 351 5.91 -22.20 -3.62
CA LEU A 351 5.42 -21.31 -4.68
C LEU A 351 5.78 -19.83 -4.41
N ARG A 352 5.78 -19.44 -3.13
CA ARG A 352 6.16 -18.12 -2.65
C ARG A 352 7.60 -17.76 -3.02
N TYR A 353 8.56 -18.60 -2.68
CA TYR A 353 9.97 -18.31 -2.96
C TYR A 353 10.29 -18.37 -4.45
N GLU A 354 9.65 -19.27 -5.20
CA GLU A 354 9.76 -19.28 -6.66
C GLU A 354 9.23 -17.97 -7.28
N THR A 355 8.09 -17.48 -6.79
CA THR A 355 7.53 -16.19 -7.23
C THR A 355 8.50 -15.04 -6.96
N LEU A 356 9.09 -14.97 -5.76
CA LEU A 356 10.09 -13.95 -5.43
C LEU A 356 11.33 -14.04 -6.35
N ARG A 357 11.78 -15.24 -6.69
CA ARG A 357 12.91 -15.46 -7.60
C ARG A 357 12.59 -14.93 -9.00
N ARG A 358 11.41 -15.23 -9.53
CA ARG A 358 10.93 -14.75 -10.84
C ARG A 358 10.78 -13.23 -10.88
N VAL A 359 10.27 -12.62 -9.80
CA VAL A 359 10.21 -11.17 -9.63
C VAL A 359 11.61 -10.55 -9.62
N ASP A 360 12.57 -11.14 -8.89
CA ASP A 360 13.98 -10.68 -8.91
C ASP A 360 14.53 -10.64 -10.33
N GLU A 361 14.38 -11.74 -11.08
CA GLU A 361 14.86 -11.86 -12.46
C GLU A 361 14.24 -10.84 -13.41
N LYS A 362 12.93 -10.64 -13.31
CA LYS A 362 12.17 -9.69 -14.14
C LYS A 362 12.68 -8.26 -14.01
N TYR A 363 12.86 -7.77 -12.77
CA TYR A 363 13.22 -6.37 -12.54
C TYR A 363 14.72 -6.11 -12.48
N ARG A 364 15.56 -7.15 -12.36
CA ARG A 364 17.02 -6.99 -12.25
C ARG A 364 17.63 -6.19 -13.40
N LYS A 365 17.19 -6.40 -14.64
CA LYS A 365 17.69 -5.63 -15.78
C LYS A 365 17.16 -4.19 -15.74
N LEU A 366 15.86 -4.02 -15.57
CA LEU A 366 15.20 -2.71 -15.55
C LEU A 366 15.79 -1.78 -14.47
N LEU A 367 16.01 -2.29 -13.25
CA LEU A 367 16.59 -1.51 -12.15
C LEU A 367 18.05 -1.09 -12.43
N ARG A 368 18.83 -1.96 -13.08
CA ARG A 368 20.19 -1.61 -13.53
C ARG A 368 20.16 -0.51 -14.58
N ASP A 369 19.28 -0.63 -15.57
CA ASP A 369 19.13 0.37 -16.64
C ASP A 369 18.68 1.73 -16.08
N LYS A 370 17.84 1.73 -15.04
CA LYS A 370 17.38 2.93 -14.32
C LYS A 370 18.32 3.43 -13.23
N LYS A 371 19.47 2.76 -13.04
CA LYS A 371 20.47 3.06 -12.00
C LYS A 371 19.88 3.11 -10.59
N ILE A 372 19.09 2.09 -10.24
CA ILE A 372 18.52 1.90 -8.90
C ILE A 372 19.14 0.63 -8.33
N PHE A 373 20.12 0.79 -7.44
CA PHE A 373 20.87 -0.33 -6.85
C PHE A 373 20.63 -0.48 -5.36
N THR A 374 20.19 0.59 -4.70
CA THR A 374 20.03 0.69 -3.26
C THR A 374 18.72 1.38 -2.88
N LEU A 375 18.31 1.24 -1.61
CA LEU A 375 17.16 1.97 -1.06
C LEU A 375 17.35 3.50 -1.15
N LYS A 376 18.59 3.98 -1.08
CA LYS A 376 18.90 5.40 -1.26
C LYS A 376 18.58 5.87 -2.69
N ASP A 377 18.91 5.05 -3.70
CA ASP A 377 18.59 5.39 -5.09
C ASP A 377 17.08 5.40 -5.35
N VAL A 378 16.34 4.52 -4.67
CA VAL A 378 14.87 4.49 -4.69
C VAL A 378 14.32 5.78 -4.10
N GLU A 379 14.71 6.12 -2.87
CA GLU A 379 14.28 7.34 -2.21
C GLU A 379 14.55 8.57 -3.10
N GLU A 380 15.76 8.67 -3.65
CA GLU A 380 16.14 9.80 -4.52
C GLU A 380 15.28 9.91 -5.78
N ALA A 381 15.08 8.80 -6.50
CA ALA A 381 14.31 8.80 -7.72
C ALA A 381 12.84 9.11 -7.47
N TYR A 382 12.26 8.51 -6.43
CA TYR A 382 10.83 8.63 -6.13
C TYR A 382 10.46 9.94 -5.46
N SER A 383 11.24 10.48 -4.52
CA SER A 383 10.90 11.80 -3.95
C SER A 383 10.97 12.90 -5.02
N LYS A 384 11.94 12.84 -5.95
CA LYS A 384 11.99 13.78 -7.07
C LYS A 384 10.73 13.70 -7.94
N LYS A 385 10.31 12.48 -8.31
CA LYS A 385 9.12 12.28 -9.13
C LYS A 385 7.83 12.69 -8.40
N ARG A 386 7.70 12.36 -7.11
CA ARG A 386 6.57 12.76 -6.25
C ARG A 386 6.47 14.29 -6.15
N ILE A 387 7.58 14.99 -6.00
CA ILE A 387 7.62 16.46 -6.03
C ILE A 387 7.13 17.00 -7.38
N ASP A 388 7.57 16.41 -8.50
CA ASP A 388 7.14 16.82 -9.85
C ASP A 388 5.62 16.64 -10.08
N ILE A 389 5.05 15.56 -9.55
CA ILE A 389 3.60 15.32 -9.54
C ILE A 389 2.87 16.39 -8.71
N ILE A 390 3.35 16.68 -7.51
CA ILE A 390 2.74 17.69 -6.62
C ILE A 390 2.91 19.10 -7.18
N ASP A 391 4.02 19.42 -7.83
CA ASP A 391 4.22 20.71 -8.50
C ASP A 391 3.28 20.86 -9.70
N THR A 392 3.01 19.77 -10.42
CA THR A 392 1.97 19.74 -11.46
C THR A 392 0.59 20.00 -10.84
N LEU A 393 0.28 19.40 -9.70
CA LEU A 393 -0.98 19.65 -8.97
C LEU A 393 -1.11 21.11 -8.53
N ILE A 394 -0.11 21.65 -7.85
CA ILE A 394 -0.12 23.04 -7.34
C ILE A 394 -0.27 24.03 -8.50
N SER A 395 0.38 23.78 -9.64
CA SER A 395 0.34 24.68 -10.79
C SER A 395 -0.93 24.59 -11.63
N LYS A 396 -1.68 23.48 -11.53
CA LYS A 396 -2.85 23.22 -12.40
C LYS A 396 -4.18 23.21 -11.65
N THR A 397 -4.22 23.01 -10.34
CA THR A 397 -5.48 22.90 -9.60
C THR A 397 -6.35 24.15 -9.77
N PRO A 398 -7.64 24.03 -10.13
CA PRO A 398 -8.49 25.17 -10.43
C PRO A 398 -8.88 25.91 -9.15
N LYS A 399 -8.84 27.25 -9.18
CA LYS A 399 -9.37 28.13 -8.11
C LYS A 399 -8.88 27.74 -6.70
N GLY A 400 -7.65 27.24 -6.60
CA GLY A 400 -7.06 26.80 -5.33
C GLY A 400 -7.70 25.54 -4.71
N TYR A 401 -8.45 24.72 -5.45
CA TYR A 401 -9.04 23.49 -4.92
C TYR A 401 -7.97 22.59 -4.31
N ARG A 402 -8.11 22.28 -3.01
CA ARG A 402 -7.18 21.48 -2.21
C ARG A 402 -5.71 21.92 -2.29
N ILE A 403 -5.44 23.18 -2.62
CA ILE A 403 -4.07 23.67 -2.77
C ILE A 403 -3.28 23.59 -1.46
N LYS A 404 -3.96 23.73 -0.31
CA LYS A 404 -3.36 23.57 1.02
C LYS A 404 -2.80 22.16 1.24
N ASP A 405 -3.54 21.12 0.83
CA ASP A 405 -3.05 19.74 0.85
C ASP A 405 -1.84 19.57 -0.07
N GLY A 406 -1.83 20.20 -1.25
CA GLY A 406 -0.69 20.15 -2.17
C GLY A 406 0.60 20.70 -1.55
N TYR A 407 0.53 21.87 -0.90
CA TYR A 407 1.69 22.43 -0.17
C TYR A 407 2.07 21.61 1.07
N PHE A 408 1.10 21.04 1.77
CA PHE A 408 1.36 20.15 2.89
C PHE A 408 2.15 18.91 2.46
N ASP A 409 1.68 18.23 1.40
CA ASP A 409 2.32 17.02 0.88
C ASP A 409 3.68 17.31 0.23
N LYS A 410 3.85 18.46 -0.45
CA LYS A 410 5.18 18.90 -0.90
C LYS A 410 6.14 19.03 0.28
N GLY A 411 5.70 19.70 1.34
CA GLY A 411 6.49 19.84 2.57
C GLY A 411 6.82 18.49 3.20
N ARG A 412 5.86 17.56 3.25
CA ARG A 412 6.06 16.19 3.73
C ARG A 412 7.13 15.44 2.93
N ILE A 413 7.05 15.45 1.60
CA ILE A 413 8.02 14.74 0.74
C ILE A 413 9.43 15.31 0.93
N LEU A 414 9.55 16.64 0.99
CA LEU A 414 10.82 17.33 1.26
C LEU A 414 11.37 17.00 2.65
N TRP A 415 10.51 16.91 3.66
CA TRP A 415 10.89 16.53 5.02
C TRP A 415 11.42 15.09 5.07
N GLU A 416 10.68 14.14 4.50
CA GLU A 416 11.07 12.73 4.39
C GLU A 416 12.44 12.59 3.70
N ALA A 417 12.63 13.27 2.56
CA ALA A 417 13.89 13.27 1.83
C ALA A 417 15.03 13.94 2.63
N GLY A 418 14.75 15.06 3.30
CA GLY A 418 15.72 15.77 4.14
C GLY A 418 16.19 14.94 5.33
N MET A 419 15.29 14.21 5.99
CA MET A 419 15.64 13.29 7.08
C MET A 419 16.48 12.12 6.57
N SER A 420 16.05 11.48 5.48
CA SER A 420 16.77 10.34 4.88
C SER A 420 18.18 10.71 4.41
N ARG A 421 18.34 11.87 3.77
CA ARG A 421 19.62 12.33 3.21
C ARG A 421 20.48 13.12 4.19
N LYS A 422 19.93 13.46 5.37
CA LYS A 422 20.53 14.41 6.32
C LYS A 422 20.80 15.78 5.67
N ASP A 423 19.84 16.25 4.87
CA ASP A 423 19.93 17.52 4.13
C ASP A 423 19.03 18.58 4.77
N SER A 424 19.64 19.53 5.46
CA SER A 424 18.93 20.61 6.15
C SER A 424 18.24 21.60 5.20
N LYS A 425 18.70 21.71 3.95
CA LYS A 425 18.06 22.58 2.96
C LYS A 425 16.67 22.06 2.61
N LEU A 426 16.54 20.76 2.41
CA LEU A 426 15.24 20.12 2.14
C LEU A 426 14.29 20.24 3.34
N LEU A 427 14.80 20.08 4.56
CA LEU A 427 14.00 20.29 5.78
C LEU A 427 13.52 21.75 5.92
N THR A 428 14.38 22.71 5.60
CA THR A 428 14.05 24.14 5.61
C THR A 428 13.02 24.48 4.53
N GLU A 429 13.14 23.88 3.34
CA GLU A 429 12.16 24.02 2.27
C GLU A 429 10.80 23.42 2.67
N ALA A 430 10.78 22.29 3.38
CA ALA A 430 9.57 21.70 3.92
C ALA A 430 8.83 22.67 4.87
N ILE A 431 9.55 23.25 5.84
CA ILE A 431 9.01 24.27 6.76
C ILE A 431 8.49 25.47 5.98
N SER A 432 9.22 25.92 4.95
CA SER A 432 8.79 27.03 4.10
C SER A 432 7.47 26.75 3.39
N ASN A 433 7.27 25.53 2.87
CA ASN A 433 6.01 25.13 2.25
C ASN A 433 4.85 25.14 3.26
N TRP A 434 5.05 24.61 4.47
CA TRP A 434 4.02 24.63 5.51
C TRP A 434 3.68 26.07 5.95
N ASN A 435 4.67 26.93 6.14
CA ASN A 435 4.44 28.33 6.54
C ASN A 435 3.71 29.18 5.48
N ARG A 436 3.61 28.70 4.22
CA ARG A 436 2.82 29.36 3.17
C ARG A 436 1.32 29.06 3.27
N ILE A 437 0.93 27.92 3.85
CA ILE A 437 -0.45 27.42 3.89
C ILE A 437 -1.48 28.43 4.42
N PRO A 438 -1.21 29.25 5.46
CA PRO A 438 -2.18 30.24 5.96
C PRO A 438 -2.59 31.28 4.90
N ASN A 439 -1.72 31.57 3.95
CA ASN A 439 -1.91 32.61 2.93
C ASN A 439 -2.55 32.07 1.63
N LEU A 440 -2.86 30.77 1.58
CA LEU A 440 -3.47 30.14 0.41
C LEU A 440 -4.99 30.24 0.45
N GLN A 441 -5.59 30.31 -0.73
CA GLN A 441 -7.05 30.27 -0.89
C GLN A 441 -7.61 28.98 -0.25
N ALA A 442 -8.72 29.12 0.48
CA ALA A 442 -9.47 27.99 1.02
C ALA A 442 -10.56 27.59 0.03
N ASN A 443 -10.32 26.53 -0.73
CA ASN A 443 -11.30 25.92 -1.63
C ASN A 443 -11.16 24.38 -1.58
N GLY A 444 -12.28 23.68 -1.47
CA GLY A 444 -12.31 22.25 -1.17
C GLY A 444 -11.89 21.91 0.26
N ASP A 445 -11.76 20.62 0.54
CA ASP A 445 -11.33 20.10 1.84
C ASP A 445 -9.85 20.41 2.12
N PHE A 446 -9.46 20.46 3.39
CA PHE A 446 -8.06 20.38 3.82
C PHE A 446 -7.86 19.12 4.67
N LEU A 447 -7.58 18.00 4.01
CA LEU A 447 -7.55 16.68 4.67
C LEU A 447 -6.39 16.55 5.68
N ASN A 448 -5.32 17.32 5.48
CA ASN A 448 -4.16 17.35 6.38
C ASN A 448 -4.20 18.51 7.40
N GLU A 449 -5.37 19.07 7.72
CA GLU A 449 -5.48 20.19 8.66
C GLU A 449 -4.93 19.86 10.07
N LYS A 450 -5.39 18.76 10.68
CA LYS A 450 -4.93 18.34 12.03
C LYS A 450 -3.40 18.17 12.13
N PRO A 451 -2.73 17.37 11.26
CA PRO A 451 -1.27 17.23 11.34
C PRO A 451 -0.55 18.54 11.03
N TYR A 452 -1.09 19.37 10.13
CA TYR A 452 -0.55 20.70 9.86
C TYR A 452 -0.59 21.61 11.09
N GLU A 453 -1.73 21.69 11.79
CA GLU A 453 -1.88 22.50 13.00
C GLU A 453 -0.92 22.05 14.11
N ALA A 454 -0.74 20.74 14.28
CA ALA A 454 0.21 20.20 15.25
C ALA A 454 1.66 20.59 14.92
N ILE A 455 2.06 20.52 13.65
CA ILE A 455 3.40 20.96 13.21
C ILE A 455 3.56 22.47 13.42
N GLN A 456 2.56 23.28 13.05
CA GLN A 456 2.62 24.73 13.21
C GLN A 456 2.66 25.17 14.67
N LEU A 457 1.92 24.49 15.55
CA LEU A 457 1.99 24.73 17.00
C LEU A 457 3.41 24.50 17.52
N LEU A 458 4.02 23.37 17.15
CA LEU A 458 5.40 23.06 17.54
C LEU A 458 6.40 24.11 17.02
N LEU A 459 6.29 24.51 15.76
CA LEU A 459 7.17 25.52 15.17
C LEU A 459 7.00 26.91 15.81
N ARG A 460 5.76 27.25 16.20
CA ARG A 460 5.43 28.51 16.88
C ARG A 460 5.98 28.54 18.31
N ASP A 461 5.81 27.46 19.06
CA ASP A 461 6.28 27.34 20.45
C ASP A 461 7.81 27.46 20.55
N LEU A 462 8.51 27.12 19.46
CA LEU A 462 9.95 27.30 19.30
C LEU A 462 10.37 28.68 18.73
N GLY A 463 9.43 29.62 18.62
CA GLY A 463 9.70 31.00 18.19
C GLY A 463 9.54 31.25 16.68
N ASN A 464 8.56 30.60 16.04
CA ASN A 464 8.28 30.71 14.59
C ASN A 464 9.49 30.32 13.73
N ILE A 465 9.98 29.10 13.94
CA ILE A 465 11.14 28.59 13.22
C ILE A 465 10.84 28.47 11.72
N SER A 466 11.73 29.03 10.91
CA SER A 466 11.73 28.92 9.44
C SER A 466 12.92 28.13 8.90
N ASP A 467 13.90 27.82 9.75
CA ASP A 467 15.17 27.15 9.41
C ASP A 467 15.33 25.87 10.23
N ALA A 468 15.51 24.75 9.54
CA ALA A 468 15.59 23.43 10.17
C ALA A 468 16.86 23.21 11.01
N ASP A 469 17.91 24.03 10.85
CA ASP A 469 19.11 23.97 11.70
C ASP A 469 18.85 24.47 13.12
N ARG A 470 17.77 25.23 13.32
CA ARG A 470 17.35 25.71 14.64
C ARG A 470 16.49 24.69 15.39
N LEU A 471 16.08 23.61 14.73
CA LEU A 471 15.33 22.53 15.36
C LEU A 471 16.26 21.53 16.04
N SER A 472 15.97 21.23 17.31
CA SER A 472 16.59 20.11 18.02
C SER A 472 16.25 18.77 17.35
N SER A 473 17.05 17.73 17.60
CA SER A 473 16.73 16.37 17.12
C SER A 473 15.36 15.91 17.61
N GLY A 474 15.03 16.14 18.89
CA GLY A 474 13.73 15.77 19.45
C GLY A 474 12.55 16.47 18.77
N SER A 475 12.72 17.74 18.36
CA SER A 475 11.68 18.45 17.59
C SER A 475 11.52 17.86 16.19
N LYS A 476 12.61 17.42 15.55
CA LYS A 476 12.55 16.73 14.25
C LYS A 476 11.83 15.38 14.37
N ASP A 477 12.11 14.63 15.43
CA ASP A 477 11.45 13.36 15.73
C ASP A 477 9.95 13.54 16.01
N GLN A 478 9.55 14.63 16.68
CA GLN A 478 8.14 14.98 16.88
C GLN A 478 7.40 15.29 15.58
N ILE A 479 8.01 16.07 14.68
CA ILE A 479 7.43 16.33 13.34
C ILE A 479 7.29 15.01 12.58
N GLU A 480 8.32 14.16 12.61
CA GLU A 480 8.27 12.85 11.98
C GLU A 480 7.17 11.95 12.58
N PHE A 481 6.98 11.97 13.90
CA PHE A 481 5.89 11.26 14.56
C PHE A 481 4.50 11.76 14.11
N ILE A 482 4.31 13.09 14.03
CA ILE A 482 3.06 13.68 13.53
C ILE A 482 2.79 13.21 12.09
N LEU A 483 3.79 13.31 11.21
CA LEU A 483 3.66 12.89 9.81
C LEU A 483 3.38 11.39 9.71
N ARG A 484 4.04 10.56 10.52
CA ARG A 484 3.84 9.10 10.54
C ARG A 484 2.46 8.72 11.05
N THR A 485 1.88 9.41 12.03
CA THR A 485 0.59 9.05 12.65
C THR A 485 -0.62 9.76 12.05
N ARG A 486 -0.41 10.65 11.06
CA ARG A 486 -1.44 11.55 10.52
C ARG A 486 -2.71 10.87 9.98
N LEU A 487 -2.67 9.56 9.73
CA LEU A 487 -3.76 8.81 9.07
C LEU A 487 -4.22 7.62 9.88
N SER A 488 -3.68 7.41 11.09
CA SER A 488 -3.97 6.23 11.89
C SER A 488 -5.48 6.06 12.14
N GLU A 489 -6.21 7.16 12.36
CA GLU A 489 -7.67 7.12 12.52
C GLU A 489 -8.39 6.61 11.26
N THR A 490 -8.04 7.14 10.09
CA THR A 490 -8.60 6.71 8.80
C THR A 490 -8.30 5.24 8.53
N MET A 491 -7.10 4.79 8.92
CA MET A 491 -6.65 3.43 8.68
C MET A 491 -7.30 2.39 9.58
N ASN A 492 -7.54 2.75 10.83
CA ASN A 492 -8.31 1.90 11.73
C ASN A 492 -9.74 1.71 11.21
N LYS A 493 -10.40 2.79 10.76
CA LYS A 493 -11.74 2.69 10.15
C LYS A 493 -11.75 1.85 8.88
N LYS A 494 -10.73 2.00 8.03
CA LYS A 494 -10.59 1.22 6.81
C LYS A 494 -10.39 -0.27 7.12
N LYS A 495 -9.54 -0.60 8.09
CA LYS A 495 -9.35 -1.97 8.57
C LYS A 495 -10.65 -2.56 9.09
N GLU A 496 -11.33 -1.88 10.00
CA GLU A 496 -12.61 -2.36 10.56
C GLU A 496 -13.63 -2.66 9.44
N ARG A 497 -13.65 -1.81 8.40
CA ARG A 497 -14.49 -2.01 7.22
C ARG A 497 -14.06 -3.22 6.39
N GLU A 498 -12.77 -3.37 6.08
CA GLU A 498 -12.24 -4.51 5.33
C GLU A 498 -12.42 -5.82 6.10
N ASP A 499 -12.15 -5.85 7.40
CA ASP A 499 -12.37 -7.02 8.26
C ASP A 499 -13.86 -7.43 8.28
N LYS A 500 -14.76 -6.45 8.34
CA LYS A 500 -16.20 -6.71 8.32
C LYS A 500 -16.68 -7.26 6.96
N LEU A 501 -16.19 -6.70 5.85
CA LEU A 501 -16.76 -6.94 4.52
C LEU A 501 -16.00 -7.99 3.71
N LEU A 502 -14.68 -8.05 3.82
CA LEU A 502 -13.81 -8.97 3.07
C LEU A 502 -13.37 -10.16 3.92
N TRP A 503 -13.09 -9.94 5.21
CA TRP A 503 -12.44 -10.93 6.06
C TRP A 503 -13.28 -11.30 7.31
N PRO A 504 -14.56 -11.68 7.14
CA PRO A 504 -15.43 -11.93 8.28
C PRO A 504 -14.82 -13.03 9.16
N LYS A 505 -14.64 -12.72 10.44
CA LYS A 505 -14.22 -13.72 11.43
C LYS A 505 -15.35 -14.74 11.54
N SER A 506 -15.07 -16.01 11.25
CA SER A 506 -16.03 -17.10 11.43
C SER A 506 -16.63 -16.99 12.83
N LYS A 507 -17.96 -16.95 12.93
CA LYS A 507 -18.63 -16.97 14.23
C LYS A 507 -18.12 -18.18 14.99
N LEU A 508 -17.49 -17.95 16.14
CA LEU A 508 -17.23 -19.03 17.09
C LEU A 508 -18.56 -19.77 17.29
N PRO A 509 -18.62 -21.10 17.13
CA PRO A 509 -19.83 -21.83 17.43
C PRO A 509 -20.18 -21.50 18.88
N THR A 510 -21.38 -20.96 19.07
CA THR A 510 -21.96 -20.72 20.39
C THR A 510 -22.07 -22.10 21.02
N LYS A 511 -21.21 -22.37 22.00
CA LYS A 511 -21.24 -23.63 22.76
C LYS A 511 -22.47 -23.70 23.63
#